data_AF-A0A8J4F2J9-F1
#
_entry.id   AF-A0A8J4F2J9-F1
#
_cell.length_a   1.000
_cell.length_b   1.000
_cell.length_c   1.000
_cell.angle_alpha   90.00
_cell.angle_beta   90.00
_cell.angle_gamma   90.00
#
_symmetry.space_group_name_H-M   'P 1'
#
loop_
_entity.id
_entity.type
_entity.pdbx_description
1 polymer ?
#
loop_
_entity_poly.entity_id
_entity_poly.type
_entity_poly.pdbx_seq_one_letter_code
_entity_poly.pdbx_strand_id
1 'polypeptide(L)'
;MPLAQKISVRRELLVTKIAPKLQNLSKLLETSGEYVAGDKLSYGDVVVFVNLCSLSSGILPGVPTDLLKDYPVLKVYRNRIACIPAIKEFYEKRGEGFRAAFKPDAA
;
A
#
# COMPACT_ATOMS: atom_id res chain seq x y z
N MET A 1 1.70 -22.13 14.87
CA MET A 1 1.14 -21.02 15.67
C MET A 1 -0.36 -20.87 15.40
N PRO A 2 -1.21 -20.89 16.44
CA PRO A 2 -2.66 -20.68 16.33
C PRO A 2 -3.02 -19.33 15.68
N LEU A 3 -4.18 -19.26 15.01
CA LEU A 3 -4.60 -18.06 14.26
C LEU A 3 -4.76 -16.82 15.16
N ALA A 4 -5.33 -16.99 16.36
CA ALA A 4 -5.47 -15.89 17.33
C ALA A 4 -4.12 -15.28 17.73
N GLN A 5 -3.11 -16.11 17.94
CA GLN A 5 -1.75 -15.67 18.25
C GLN A 5 -1.10 -14.96 17.05
N LYS A 6 -1.35 -15.41 15.81
CA LYS A 6 -0.90 -14.71 14.58
C LYS A 6 -1.51 -13.31 14.46
N ILE A 7 -2.79 -13.17 14.76
CA ILE A 7 -3.49 -11.86 14.72
C ILE A 7 -2.90 -10.91 15.76
N SER A 8 -2.71 -11.38 17.00
CA SER A 8 -2.13 -10.58 18.09
C SER A 8 -0.72 -10.08 17.73
N VAL A 9 0.18 -10.98 17.31
CA VAL A 9 1.55 -10.62 16.90
C VAL A 9 1.55 -9.63 15.72
N ARG A 10 0.66 -9.81 14.72
CA ARG A 10 0.57 -8.87 13.59
C ARG A 10 0.11 -7.49 14.01
N ARG A 11 -0.86 -7.39 14.92
CA ARG A 11 -1.31 -6.10 15.46
C ARG A 11 -0.19 -5.39 16.22
N GLU A 12 0.59 -6.13 17.00
CA GLU A 12 1.76 -5.57 17.68
C GLU A 12 2.83 -5.10 16.69
N LEU A 13 3.14 -5.90 15.67
CA LEU A 13 4.08 -5.52 14.61
C LEU A 13 3.59 -4.33 13.78
N LEU A 14 2.27 -4.19 13.58
CA LEU A 14 1.70 -3.03 12.93
C LEU A 14 2.06 -1.75 13.67
N VAL A 15 1.86 -1.73 14.99
CA VAL A 15 2.13 -0.56 15.81
C VAL A 15 3.64 -0.31 15.96
N THR A 16 4.41 -1.36 16.24
CA THR A 16 5.83 -1.22 16.63
C THR A 16 6.79 -1.08 15.46
N LYS A 17 6.48 -1.69 14.30
CA LYS A 17 7.41 -1.78 13.16
C LYS A 17 6.85 -1.18 11.87
N ILE A 18 5.58 -1.42 11.55
CA ILE A 18 5.01 -0.99 10.26
C ILE A 18 4.60 0.48 10.30
N ALA A 19 3.90 0.93 11.35
CA ALA A 19 3.44 2.31 11.46
C ALA A 19 4.59 3.34 11.38
N PRO A 20 5.75 3.17 12.07
CA PRO A 20 6.88 4.07 11.91
C PRO A 20 7.45 4.08 10.49
N LYS A 21 7.48 2.92 9.80
CA LYS A 21 7.93 2.84 8.40
C LYS A 21 6.98 3.56 7.45
N LEU A 22 5.67 3.43 7.65
CA LEU A 22 4.66 4.15 6.87
C LEU A 22 4.78 5.66 7.10
N GLN A 23 4.99 6.11 8.35
CA GLN A 23 5.24 7.52 8.65
C GLN A 23 6.49 8.04 7.94
N ASN A 24 7.59 7.30 7.97
CA ASN A 24 8.82 7.69 7.28
C ASN A 24 8.65 7.72 5.76
N LEU A 25 7.90 6.77 5.19
CA LEU A 25 7.59 6.76 3.77
C LEU A 25 6.70 7.94 3.37
N SER A 26 5.71 8.32 4.19
CA SER A 26 4.92 9.53 3.95
C SER A 26 5.80 10.76 3.90
N LYS A 27 6.71 10.93 4.87
CA LYS A 27 7.67 12.05 4.90
C LYS A 27 8.59 12.04 3.69
N LEU A 28 9.07 10.87 3.28
CA LEU A 28 9.88 10.73 2.06
C LEU A 28 9.10 11.27 0.87
N LEU A 29 7.85 10.86 0.68
CA LEU A 29 7.00 11.30 -0.45
C LEU A 29 6.60 12.77 -0.41
N GLU A 30 6.57 13.39 0.77
CA GLU A 30 6.37 14.83 0.91
C GLU A 30 7.60 15.64 0.47
N THR A 31 8.79 15.05 0.63
CA THR A 31 10.08 15.70 0.30
C THR A 31 10.66 15.28 -1.04
N SER A 32 10.27 14.12 -1.57
CA SER A 32 10.67 13.65 -2.89
C SER A 32 9.90 14.39 -3.97
N GLY A 33 10.33 14.23 -5.22
CA GLY A 33 9.52 14.64 -6.37
C GLY A 33 8.23 13.84 -6.51
N GLU A 34 7.73 13.71 -7.72
CA GLU A 34 6.47 13.00 -8.00
C GLU A 34 6.49 11.50 -7.60
N TYR A 35 7.68 10.91 -7.54
CA TYR A 35 7.98 9.49 -7.27
C TYR A 35 9.06 9.33 -6.20
N VAL A 36 9.24 8.10 -5.69
CA VAL A 36 10.19 7.83 -4.59
C VAL A 36 11.65 8.17 -4.94
N ALA A 37 11.99 8.18 -6.23
CA ALA A 37 13.33 8.45 -6.74
C ALA A 37 13.44 9.78 -7.51
N GLY A 38 12.53 10.73 -7.26
CA GLY A 38 12.48 12.03 -7.94
C GLY A 38 11.29 12.14 -8.89
N ASP A 39 11.47 12.73 -10.06
CA ASP A 39 10.37 13.09 -10.96
C ASP A 39 10.03 12.03 -12.02
N LYS A 40 10.68 10.86 -11.95
CA LYS A 40 10.44 9.76 -12.89
C LYS A 40 10.02 8.49 -12.16
N LEU A 41 9.05 7.81 -12.73
CA LEU A 41 8.63 6.48 -12.28
C LEU A 41 9.83 5.53 -12.30
N SER A 42 10.07 4.89 -11.17
CA SER A 42 11.13 3.91 -10.98
C SER A 42 10.58 2.56 -10.55
N TYR A 43 11.43 1.54 -10.56
CA TYR A 43 11.08 0.24 -9.97
C TYR A 43 10.75 0.35 -8.47
N GLY A 44 11.35 1.32 -7.77
CA GLY A 44 11.05 1.59 -6.37
C GLY A 44 9.57 1.92 -6.14
N ASP A 45 8.96 2.64 -7.06
CA ASP A 45 7.54 3.00 -6.97
C ASP A 45 6.62 1.80 -7.10
N VAL A 46 6.96 0.87 -8.00
CA VAL A 46 6.22 -0.37 -8.20
C VAL A 46 6.30 -1.23 -6.93
N VAL A 47 7.48 -1.34 -6.31
CA VAL A 47 7.66 -2.10 -5.06
C VAL A 47 6.85 -1.48 -3.92
N VAL A 48 6.90 -0.16 -3.76
CA VAL A 48 6.12 0.55 -2.74
C VAL A 48 4.62 0.35 -2.98
N PHE A 49 4.15 0.54 -4.22
CA PHE A 49 2.76 0.31 -4.60
C PHE A 49 2.28 -1.10 -4.25
N VAL A 50 3.04 -2.14 -4.63
CA VAL A 50 2.68 -3.54 -4.35
C VAL A 50 2.61 -3.80 -2.84
N ASN A 51 3.54 -3.26 -2.06
CA ASN A 51 3.56 -3.41 -0.61
C ASN A 51 2.36 -2.73 0.05
N LEU A 52 2.03 -1.49 -0.35
CA LEU A 52 0.88 -0.76 0.16
C LEU A 52 -0.43 -1.49 -0.14
N CYS A 53 -0.61 -1.96 -1.39
CA CYS A 53 -1.80 -2.72 -1.78
C CYS A 53 -1.89 -4.07 -1.05
N SER A 54 -0.77 -4.76 -0.87
CA SER A 54 -0.75 -6.05 -0.15
C SER A 54 -1.11 -5.88 1.33
N LEU A 55 -0.62 -4.82 1.98
CA LEU A 55 -0.96 -4.50 3.37
C LEU A 55 -2.45 -4.19 3.53
N SER A 56 -3.06 -3.46 2.59
CA SER A 56 -4.49 -3.11 2.62
C SER A 56 -5.41 -4.17 2.00
N SER A 57 -4.88 -5.24 1.41
CA SER A 57 -5.67 -6.26 0.69
C SER A 57 -6.54 -7.17 1.54
N GLY A 58 -6.34 -7.19 2.85
CA GLY A 58 -7.03 -8.12 3.76
C GLY A 58 -6.46 -9.54 3.77
N ILE A 59 -5.42 -9.83 2.98
CA ILE A 59 -4.74 -11.14 2.97
C ILE A 59 -4.04 -11.46 4.30
N LEU A 60 -3.75 -10.44 5.11
CA LEU A 60 -3.11 -10.57 6.42
C LEU A 60 -4.15 -10.36 7.54
N PRO A 61 -4.71 -11.45 8.11
CA PRO A 61 -5.59 -11.35 9.26
C PRO A 61 -4.95 -10.55 10.39
N GLY A 62 -5.66 -9.53 10.88
CA GLY A 62 -5.19 -8.61 11.91
C GLY A 62 -4.66 -7.27 11.41
N VAL A 63 -4.48 -7.11 10.09
CA VAL A 63 -4.17 -5.81 9.45
C VAL A 63 -5.46 -5.18 8.92
N PRO A 64 -5.77 -3.92 9.27
CA PRO A 64 -6.93 -3.22 8.71
C PRO A 64 -6.79 -3.01 7.20
N THR A 65 -7.87 -3.26 6.45
CA THR A 65 -7.92 -3.00 5.00
C THR A 65 -7.92 -1.51 4.68
N ASP A 66 -8.37 -0.69 5.63
CA ASP A 66 -8.44 0.77 5.56
C ASP A 66 -7.21 1.46 6.19
N LEU A 67 -6.12 0.73 6.44
CA LEU A 67 -4.88 1.25 7.06
C LEU A 67 -4.37 2.56 6.43
N LEU A 68 -4.50 2.72 5.11
CA LEU A 68 -4.01 3.92 4.40
C LEU A 68 -4.88 5.17 4.67
N LYS A 69 -6.03 5.05 5.33
CA LYS A 69 -6.85 6.20 5.75
C LYS A 69 -6.09 7.14 6.68
N ASP A 70 -5.21 6.59 7.51
CA ASP A 70 -4.38 7.37 8.44
C ASP A 70 -3.13 7.97 7.76
N TYR A 71 -2.89 7.64 6.49
CA TYR A 71 -1.73 8.07 5.71
C TYR A 71 -2.15 8.64 4.35
N PRO A 72 -2.76 9.84 4.32
CA PRO A 72 -3.36 10.40 3.11
C PRO A 72 -2.36 10.55 1.95
N VAL A 73 -1.10 10.92 2.24
CA VAL A 73 -0.02 11.00 1.24
C VAL A 73 0.21 9.65 0.56
N LEU A 74 0.30 8.56 1.35
CA LEU A 74 0.47 7.22 0.82
C LEU A 74 -0.74 6.77 0.02
N LYS A 75 -1.95 7.13 0.47
CA LYS A 75 -3.19 6.81 -0.25
C LYS A 75 -3.23 7.46 -1.63
N VAL A 76 -2.93 8.77 -1.70
CA VAL A 76 -2.88 9.52 -2.97
C VAL A 76 -1.80 8.95 -3.89
N TYR A 77 -0.60 8.73 -3.36
CA TYR A 77 0.51 8.15 -4.09
C TYR A 77 0.18 6.75 -4.65
N ARG A 78 -0.36 5.86 -3.81
CA ARG A 78 -0.78 4.52 -4.21
C ARG A 78 -1.82 4.59 -5.34
N ASN A 79 -2.79 5.50 -5.24
CA ASN A 79 -3.81 5.67 -6.27
C ASN A 79 -3.22 6.22 -7.58
N ARG A 80 -2.25 7.14 -7.51
CA ARG A 80 -1.51 7.63 -8.69
C ARG A 80 -0.87 6.48 -9.46
N ILE A 81 -0.15 5.59 -8.77
CA ILE A 81 0.48 4.43 -9.41
C ILE A 81 -0.57 3.47 -9.97
N ALA A 82 -1.68 3.24 -9.25
CA ALA A 82 -2.79 2.40 -9.74
C ALA A 82 -3.41 2.93 -11.05
N CYS A 83 -3.43 4.26 -11.24
CA CYS A 83 -3.99 4.91 -12.42
C CYS A 83 -3.06 4.89 -13.65
N ILE A 84 -1.82 4.43 -13.53
CA ILE A 84 -0.90 4.30 -14.68
C ILE A 84 -1.54 3.31 -15.68
N PRO A 85 -1.67 3.66 -16.98
CA PRO A 85 -2.45 2.88 -17.94
C PRO A 85 -2.11 1.38 -17.95
N ALA A 86 -0.83 1.04 -18.00
CA ALA A 86 -0.37 -0.36 -18.00
C ALA A 86 -0.72 -1.12 -16.70
N ILE A 87 -0.66 -0.45 -15.55
CA ILE A 87 -0.98 -1.04 -14.24
C ILE A 87 -2.49 -1.19 -14.12
N LYS A 88 -3.25 -0.15 -14.47
CA LYS A 88 -4.71 -0.14 -14.47
C LYS A 88 -5.26 -1.27 -15.34
N GLU A 89 -4.82 -1.38 -16.59
CA GLU A 89 -5.29 -2.42 -17.51
C GLU A 89 -4.98 -3.83 -16.99
N PHE A 90 -3.81 -4.02 -16.39
CA PHE A 90 -3.42 -5.32 -15.82
C PHE A 90 -4.35 -5.74 -14.67
N TYR A 91 -4.64 -4.83 -13.73
CA TYR A 91 -5.47 -5.11 -12.56
C TYR A 91 -6.99 -4.98 -12.84
N GLU A 92 -7.42 -4.39 -13.95
CA GLU A 92 -8.79 -4.52 -14.41
C GLU A 92 -9.10 -5.98 -14.77
N LYS A 93 -8.20 -6.64 -15.49
CA LYS A 93 -8.34 -8.05 -15.91
C LYS A 93 -8.04 -9.05 -14.80
N ARG A 94 -7.25 -8.66 -13.78
CA ARG A 94 -6.68 -9.59 -12.77
C ARG A 94 -6.89 -9.17 -11.31
N GLY A 95 -7.64 -8.10 -11.05
CA GLY A 95 -7.84 -7.52 -9.72
C GLY A 95 -9.04 -8.09 -8.99
N GLU A 96 -9.10 -9.41 -8.86
CA GLU A 96 -10.10 -10.12 -8.07
C GLU A 96 -9.53 -10.59 -6.73
N GLY A 97 -10.41 -10.88 -5.77
CA GLY A 97 -10.02 -11.27 -4.41
C GLY A 97 -9.13 -10.22 -3.74
N PHE A 98 -8.01 -10.64 -3.16
CA PHE A 98 -7.05 -9.74 -2.52
C PHE A 98 -6.43 -8.73 -3.50
N ARG A 99 -6.42 -9.01 -4.81
CA ARG A 99 -5.92 -8.07 -5.83
C ARG A 99 -6.90 -6.94 -6.13
N ALA A 100 -8.12 -6.97 -5.59
CA ALA A 100 -9.03 -5.82 -5.67
C ALA A 100 -8.38 -4.55 -5.07
N ALA A 101 -7.55 -4.70 -4.04
CA ALA A 101 -6.78 -3.62 -3.44
C ALA A 101 -5.67 -3.05 -4.34
N PHE A 102 -5.51 -3.50 -5.59
CA PHE A 102 -4.57 -2.96 -6.58
C PHE A 102 -5.26 -2.13 -7.67
N LYS A 103 -6.60 -2.12 -7.73
CA LYS A 103 -7.37 -1.27 -8.65
C LYS A 103 -7.35 0.18 -8.18
N PRO A 104 -7.45 1.17 -9.08
CA PRO A 104 -7.68 2.56 -8.69
C PRO A 104 -8.83 2.68 -7.69
N ASP A 105 -8.70 3.61 -6.75
CA ASP A 105 -9.79 3.96 -5.86
C ASP A 105 -10.97 4.45 -6.73
N ALA A 106 -12.20 4.08 -6.37
CA ALA A 106 -13.38 4.61 -7.05
C ALA A 106 -13.38 6.14 -6.93
N ALA A 107 -13.58 6.81 -8.07
CA ALA A 107 -13.68 8.27 -8.16
C ALA A 107 -14.91 8.81 -7.41
#